data_AF-A0A949QHM9-F1
#
_entry.id   AF-A0A949QHM9-F1
#
_cell.length_a   1.000
_cell.length_b   1.000
_cell.length_c   1.000
_cell.angle_alpha   90.00
_cell.angle_beta   90.00
_cell.angle_gamma   90.00
#
_symmetry.space_group_name_H-M   'P 1'
#
loop_
_entity.id
_entity.type
_entity.pdbx_description
1 polymer ?
#
loop_
_entity_poly.entity_id
_entity_poly.type
_entity_poly.pdbx_seq_one_letter_code
_entity_poly.pdbx_strand_id
1 'polypeptide(L)'
;MLKTMQALYTKQFGNAPQITAIHAGLECGILGGTYPGLDMISFGPTIRYPHSPDEKVNIPSVQKFWEFLVETLQNIPLDIPG
;
A
#
# COMPACT_ATOMS: atom_id res chain seq x y z
N MET A 1 9.82 3.07 -5.85
CA MET A 1 8.44 2.55 -5.81
C MET A 1 7.39 3.62 -5.51
N LEU A 2 7.58 4.49 -4.50
CA LEU A 2 6.53 5.43 -4.05
C LEU A 2 5.96 6.33 -5.15
N LYS A 3 6.82 6.96 -5.94
CA LYS A 3 6.42 7.83 -7.07
C LYS A 3 5.60 7.06 -8.11
N THR A 4 5.98 5.82 -8.41
CA THR A 4 5.27 4.95 -9.35
C THR A 4 3.85 4.68 -8.86
N MET A 5 3.70 4.23 -7.61
CA MET A 5 2.39 3.94 -7.03
C MET A 5 1.51 5.19 -6.92
N GLN A 6 2.06 6.37 -6.59
CA GLN A 6 1.31 7.63 -6.58
C GLN A 6 0.74 8.00 -7.96
N ALA A 7 1.56 7.88 -9.01
CA ALA A 7 1.16 8.19 -10.37
C ALA A 7 0.08 7.23 -10.87
N LEU A 8 0.25 5.92 -10.62
CA LEU A 8 -0.73 4.89 -10.97
C LEU A 8 -2.07 5.12 -10.26
N TYR A 9 -2.05 5.39 -8.95
CA TYR A 9 -3.27 5.63 -8.18
C TYR A 9 -4.03 6.85 -8.71
N THR A 10 -3.32 7.94 -8.99
CA THR A 10 -3.91 9.17 -9.53
C THR A 10 -4.52 8.94 -10.91
N LYS A 11 -3.81 8.21 -11.78
CA LYS A 11 -4.30 7.81 -13.11
C LYS A 11 -5.56 6.94 -13.02
N GLN A 12 -5.59 5.99 -12.10
CA GLN A 12 -6.67 4.99 -12.00
C GLN A 12 -7.92 5.55 -11.31
N PHE A 13 -7.76 6.40 -10.29
CA PHE A 13 -8.88 6.85 -9.44
C PHE A 13 -9.15 8.36 -9.49
N GLY A 14 -8.45 9.09 -10.35
CA GLY A 14 -8.66 10.51 -10.62
C GLY A 14 -8.23 11.47 -9.50
N ASN A 15 -7.66 10.97 -8.40
CA ASN A 15 -7.23 11.77 -7.26
C ASN A 15 -5.93 11.20 -6.66
N ALA A 16 -5.09 12.06 -6.09
CA ALA A 16 -3.86 11.63 -5.43
C ALA A 16 -4.16 10.79 -4.18
N PRO A 17 -3.39 9.71 -3.92
CA PRO A 17 -3.52 8.97 -2.67
C PRO A 17 -2.99 9.81 -1.50
N GLN A 18 -3.59 9.61 -0.33
CA GLN A 18 -3.06 10.16 0.92
C GLN A 18 -1.81 9.37 1.34
N ILE A 19 -0.71 10.06 1.60
CA ILE A 19 0.53 9.46 2.13
C ILE A 19 0.66 9.85 3.59
N THR A 20 0.73 8.85 4.46
CA THR A 20 0.75 9.05 5.90
C THR A 20 1.73 8.10 6.57
N ALA A 21 2.35 8.56 7.66
CA ALA A 21 2.91 7.69 8.67
C ALA A 21 1.83 7.38 9.71
N ILE A 22 1.79 6.15 10.21
CA ILE A 22 0.85 5.73 11.26
C ILE A 22 1.58 5.59 12.60
N HIS A 23 0.93 5.99 13.69
CA HIS A 23 1.41 5.70 15.05
C HIS A 23 0.92 4.31 15.50
N ALA A 24 1.31 3.29 14.75
CA ALA A 24 1.02 1.89 15.02
C ALA A 24 2.22 1.02 14.60
N GLY A 25 2.34 -0.17 15.19
CA GLY A 25 3.35 -1.14 14.78
C GLY A 25 3.02 -1.72 13.41
N LEU A 26 3.99 -1.66 12.49
CA LEU A 26 3.94 -2.35 11.19
C LEU A 26 5.19 -3.21 11.06
N GLU A 27 5.04 -4.38 10.45
CA GLU A 27 6.15 -5.28 10.15
C GLU A 27 7.18 -4.62 9.24
N CYS A 28 6.79 -3.65 8.39
CA CYS A 28 7.71 -2.86 7.58
C CYS A 28 8.80 -2.15 8.41
N GLY A 29 8.51 -1.77 9.66
CA GLY A 29 9.54 -1.19 10.54
C GLY A 29 10.62 -2.19 10.93
N ILE A 30 10.24 -3.44 11.18
CA ILE A 30 11.16 -4.54 11.52
C ILE A 30 11.93 -4.96 10.26
N LEU A 31 11.22 -5.20 9.15
CA LEU A 31 11.80 -5.64 7.88
C LEU A 31 12.80 -4.62 7.33
N GLY A 32 12.51 -3.32 7.45
CA GLY A 32 13.43 -2.26 7.02
C GLY A 32 14.71 -2.19 7.82
N GLY A 33 14.68 -2.59 9.09
CA GLY A 33 15.88 -2.74 9.91
C GLY A 33 16.72 -3.96 9.52
N THR A 34 16.09 -5.05 9.08
CA THR A 34 16.77 -6.29 8.66
C THR A 34 17.32 -6.22 7.23
N TYR A 35 16.63 -5.54 6.32
CA TYR A 35 17.00 -5.43 4.90
C TYR A 35 17.26 -3.95 4.52
N PRO A 36 18.46 -3.43 4.83
CA PRO A 36 18.85 -2.08 4.42
C PRO A 36 18.75 -1.92 2.89
N GLY A 37 18.10 -0.86 2.45
CA GLY A 37 17.91 -0.57 1.02
C GLY A 37 16.64 -1.18 0.40
N LEU A 38 15.86 -1.98 1.14
CA LEU A 38 14.57 -2.47 0.67
C LEU A 38 13.54 -1.31 0.60
N ASP A 39 13.10 -0.96 -0.60
CA ASP A 39 12.02 0.01 -0.82
C ASP A 39 10.66 -0.67 -0.53
N MET A 40 9.92 -0.18 0.46
CA MET A 40 8.69 -0.79 0.96
C MET A 40 7.55 0.20 1.03
N ILE A 41 6.35 -0.27 0.71
CA ILE A 41 5.11 0.49 0.81
C ILE A 41 4.04 -0.40 1.42
N SER A 42 3.30 0.15 2.39
CA SER A 42 2.13 -0.49 2.97
C SER A 42 0.86 0.21 2.49
N PHE A 43 -0.12 -0.57 2.03
CA PHE A 43 -1.44 -0.12 1.61
C PHE A 43 -2.43 -1.29 1.71
N GLY A 44 -3.73 -1.01 1.82
CA GLY A 44 -4.75 -2.04 1.98
C GLY A 44 -6.18 -1.51 1.89
N PRO A 45 -7.18 -2.40 1.97
CA PRO A 45 -8.58 -2.01 1.99
C PRO A 45 -8.94 -1.30 3.30
N THR A 46 -10.12 -0.69 3.34
CA THR A 46 -10.64 -0.08 4.56
C THR A 46 -11.20 -1.15 5.49
N ILE A 47 -10.53 -1.33 6.63
CA ILE A 47 -10.94 -2.18 7.75
C ILE A 47 -11.30 -1.28 8.94
N ARG A 48 -12.37 -1.61 9.67
CA ARG A 48 -12.79 -0.89 10.88
C ARG A 48 -12.83 -1.83 12.06
N TYR A 49 -12.41 -1.32 13.21
CA TYR A 49 -12.33 -2.03 14.49
C TYR A 49 -11.51 -3.32 14.43
N PRO A 50 -10.30 -3.29 13.82
CA PRO A 50 -9.45 -4.48 13.82
C PRO A 50 -9.18 -4.94 15.25
N HIS A 51 -9.09 -6.25 15.46
CA HIS A 51 -8.85 -6.88 16.76
C HIS A 51 -10.01 -6.79 17.77
N SER A 52 -11.23 -6.45 17.33
CA SER A 52 -12.44 -6.54 18.16
C SER A 52 -13.48 -7.47 17.52
N PRO A 53 -14.50 -7.94 18.29
CA PRO A 53 -15.62 -8.68 17.71
C PRO A 53 -16.41 -7.89 16.65
N ASP A 54 -16.24 -6.57 16.60
CA ASP A 54 -16.89 -5.67 15.65
C ASP A 54 -16.07 -5.46 14.36
N GLU A 55 -14.96 -6.20 14.21
CA GLU A 55 -14.09 -6.12 13.05
C GLU A 55 -14.86 -6.37 11.76
N LYS A 56 -14.70 -5.43 10.82
CA LYS A 56 -15.38 -5.50 9.52
C LYS A 56 -14.59 -4.82 8.42
N VAL A 57 -14.76 -5.34 7.21
CA VAL A 57 -14.11 -4.83 5.99
C VAL A 57 -15.13 -4.21 5.05
N ASN A 58 -14.75 -3.10 4.41
CA ASN A 58 -15.58 -2.47 3.39
C ASN A 58 -15.39 -3.18 2.04
N ILE A 59 -16.40 -3.93 1.58
CA ILE A 59 -16.34 -4.74 0.35
C ILE A 59 -15.90 -3.93 -0.90
N PRO A 60 -16.47 -2.74 -1.20
CA PRO A 60 -16.00 -1.94 -2.33
C PRO A 60 -14.51 -1.57 -2.26
N SER A 61 -13.98 -1.30 -1.06
CA SER A 61 -12.55 -0.97 -0.89
C SER A 61 -11.63 -2.16 -1.15
N VAL A 62 -12.12 -3.40 -1.01
CA VAL A 62 -11.36 -4.61 -1.36
C VAL A 62 -11.16 -4.70 -2.87
N GLN A 63 -12.20 -4.43 -3.66
CA GLN A 63 -12.09 -4.37 -5.12
C GLN A 63 -11.08 -3.30 -5.55
N LYS A 64 -11.18 -2.10 -4.98
CA LYS A 64 -10.24 -1.00 -5.26
C LYS A 64 -8.79 -1.38 -4.91
N PHE A 65 -8.58 -2.02 -3.75
CA PHE A 65 -7.27 -2.53 -3.35
C PHE A 65 -6.72 -3.54 -4.36
N TRP A 66 -7.55 -4.50 -4.79
CA TRP A 66 -7.15 -5.55 -5.71
C TRP A 66 -6.75 -4.99 -7.08
N GLU A 67 -7.57 -4.11 -7.65
CA GLU A 67 -7.28 -3.44 -8.92
C GLU A 67 -5.97 -2.66 -8.87
N PHE A 68 -5.73 -1.95 -7.76
CA PHE A 68 -4.51 -1.17 -7.58
C PHE A 68 -3.27 -2.04 -7.35
N LEU A 69 -3.42 -3.16 -6.63
CA LEU A 69 -2.36 -4.15 -6.45
C LEU A 69 -1.92 -4.73 -7.80
N VAL A 70 -2.88 -5.19 -8.62
CA VAL A 70 -2.59 -5.77 -9.93
C VAL A 70 -1.91 -4.75 -10.85
N GLU A 71 -2.43 -3.52 -10.92
CA GLU A 71 -1.84 -2.44 -11.73
C GLU A 71 -0.41 -2.12 -11.25
N THR A 72 -0.17 -2.10 -9.94
CA THR A 72 1.15 -1.87 -9.36
C THR A 72 2.14 -2.97 -9.78
N LEU A 73 1.73 -4.24 -9.71
CA LEU A 73 2.57 -5.38 -10.09
C LEU A 73 2.93 -5.37 -11.58
N GLN A 74 2.01 -4.94 -12.45
CA GLN A 74 2.26 -4.81 -13.89
C GLN A 74 3.23 -3.68 -14.25
N ASN A 75 3.35 -2.67 -13.38
CA ASN A 75 4.14 -1.46 -13.60
C ASN A 75 5.33 -1.35 -12.62
N ILE A 76 5.83 -2.48 -12.12
CA ILE A 76 7.05 -2.49 -11.30
C ILE A 76 8.20 -1.86 -12.12
N PRO A 77 8.90 -0.84 -11.59
CA PRO A 77 10.05 -0.25 -12.28
C PRO A 77 11.15 -1.28 -12.52
N LEU A 78 11.71 -1.29 -13.73
CA LEU A 78 12.80 -2.20 -14.10
C LEU A 78 14.19 -1.73 -13.62
N ASP A 79 14.30 -0.49 -13.16
CA ASP A 79 15.54 0.03 -12.59
C ASP A 79 15.71 -0.48 -11.17
N ILE A 80 16.33 -1.67 -11.05
CA ILE A 80 16.86 -2.20 -9.81
C ILE A 80 18.19 -1.48 -9.55
N PRO A 81 18.31 -0.65 -8.49
CA PRO A 81 19.64 -0.23 -8.04
C PRO A 81 20.35 -1.48 -7.52
N GLY A 82 21.43 -1.87 -8.19
CA GLY A 82 22.45 -2.76 -7.62
C GLY A 82 23.23 -2.04 -6.53
#